data_AF-A0A4Q3IPI5-F1
#
_entry.id   AF-A0A4Q3IPI5-F1
#
_cell.length_a   1.000
_cell.length_b   1.000
_cell.length_c   1.000
_cell.angle_alpha   90.00
_cell.angle_beta   90.00
_cell.angle_gamma   90.00
#
_symmetry.space_group_name_H-M   'P 1'
#
loop_
_entity.id
_entity.type
_entity.pdbx_description
1 polymer ?
#
loop_
_entity_poly.entity_id
_entity_poly.type
_entity_poly.pdbx_seq_one_letter_code
_entity_poly.pdbx_strand_id
1 'polypeptide(L)' 'AGMILCFAKAMGEFGATITFVSNIPGETQTLPSAIYTFTQVPNGDAGAMRLTLISIAISVAALFASEFLARLVGRRIAVA' A
#
# COMPACT_ATOMS: atom_id res chain seq x y z
N ALA A 1 18.65 -4.02 1.14
CA ALA A 1 17.95 -2.77 0.77
C ALA A 1 16.93 -2.95 -0.36
N GLY A 2 17.26 -3.64 -1.47
CA GLY A 2 16.37 -3.73 -2.65
C GLY A 2 14.96 -4.30 -2.41
N MET A 3 14.79 -5.29 -1.54
CA MET A 3 13.48 -5.88 -1.24
C MET A 3 12.49 -4.88 -0.62
N ILE A 4 12.94 -4.04 0.31
CA ILE A 4 12.10 -3.03 0.98
C ILE A 4 11.67 -1.95 -0.01
N LEU A 5 12.60 -1.50 -0.86
CA LEU A 5 12.33 -0.52 -1.91
C LEU A 5 11.37 -1.07 -2.97
N CYS A 6 11.53 -2.32 -3.41
CA CYS A 6 10.58 -2.97 -4.32
C CYS A 6 9.18 -3.12 -3.71
N PHE A 7 9.08 -3.50 -2.43
CA PHE A 7 7.80 -3.59 -1.73
C PHE A 7 7.11 -2.22 -1.63
N ALA A 8 7.85 -1.18 -1.21
CA ALA A 8 7.35 0.18 -1.14
C ALA A 8 6.88 0.69 -2.52
N LYS A 9 7.63 0.37 -3.58
CA LYS A 9 7.29 0.76 -4.96
C LYS A 9 6.06 0.02 -5.47
N ALA A 10 5.93 -1.27 -5.20
CA ALA A 10 4.75 -2.07 -5.57
C ALA A 10 3.47 -1.59 -4.87
N MET A 11 3.52 -1.20 -3.59
CA MET A 11 2.36 -0.64 -2.89
C MET A 11 1.88 0.70 -3.50
N GLY A 12 2.78 1.45 -4.13
CA GLY A 12 2.48 2.75 -4.75
C GLY A 12 2.01 2.70 -6.20
N GLU A 13 1.95 1.52 -6.85
CA GLU A 13 1.61 1.39 -8.27
C GLU A 13 0.10 1.52 -8.56
N PHE A 14 -0.50 2.64 -8.18
CA PHE A 14 -1.90 2.94 -8.49
C PHE A 14 -2.16 3.03 -10.02
N GLY A 15 -1.31 3.77 -10.74
CA GLY A 15 -1.52 4.08 -12.15
C GLY A 15 -1.42 2.86 -13.08
N ALA A 16 -0.47 1.97 -12.80
CA ALA A 16 -0.33 0.74 -13.58
C ALA A 16 -1.56 -0.17 -13.39
N THR A 17 -2.02 -0.36 -12.16
CA THR A 17 -3.18 -1.22 -11.89
C THR A 17 -4.46 -0.70 -12.55
N ILE A 18 -4.78 0.59 -12.41
CA ILE A 18 -6.04 1.11 -12.97
C ILE A 18 -6.06 1.15 -14.50
N THR A 19 -4.89 1.30 -15.13
CA THR A 19 -4.76 1.32 -16.60
C THR A 19 -4.98 -0.07 -17.21
N PHE A 20 -4.50 -1.13 -16.56
CA PHE A 20 -4.56 -2.49 -17.11
C PHE A 20 -5.74 -3.33 -16.61
N VAL A 21 -6.16 -3.14 -15.36
CA VAL A 21 -7.18 -3.99 -14.71
C VAL A 21 -8.50 -3.23 -14.49
N SER A 22 -8.53 -1.92 -14.75
CA SER A 22 -9.65 -1.04 -14.41
C SER A 22 -10.00 -1.09 -12.90
N ASN A 23 -11.10 -0.48 -12.49
CA ASN A 23 -11.56 -0.45 -11.10
C ASN A 23 -12.97 -1.05 -11.01
N ILE A 24 -13.06 -2.37 -10.81
CA ILE A 24 -14.33 -3.09 -10.60
C ILE A 24 -14.52 -3.27 -9.09
N PRO A 25 -15.52 -2.61 -8.47
CA PRO A 25 -15.78 -2.75 -7.03
C PRO A 25 -16.04 -4.21 -6.65
N GLY A 26 -15.34 -4.72 -5.63
CA GLY A 26 -15.50 -6.08 -5.11
C GLY A 26 -14.70 -7.17 -5.82
N GLU A 27 -14.10 -6.89 -6.99
CA GLU A 27 -13.31 -7.86 -7.77
C GLU A 27 -11.84 -7.45 -7.84
N THR A 28 -11.58 -6.27 -8.43
CA THR A 28 -10.21 -5.79 -8.73
C THR A 28 -9.88 -4.49 -8.00
N GLN A 29 -10.74 -4.06 -7.09
CA GLN A 29 -10.59 -2.82 -6.37
C GLN A 29 -9.47 -2.90 -5.33
N THR A 30 -8.49 -2.01 -5.48
CA THR A 30 -7.41 -1.83 -4.52
C THR A 30 -7.70 -0.63 -3.63
N LEU A 31 -7.01 -0.53 -2.48
CA LEU A 31 -7.13 0.64 -1.59
C LEU A 31 -6.93 1.98 -2.32
N PRO A 32 -5.88 2.15 -3.16
CA PRO A 32 -5.68 3.37 -3.94
C PRO A 32 -6.83 3.66 -4.91
N SER A 33 -7.37 2.64 -5.61
CA SER A 33 -8.47 2.83 -6.54
C SER A 33 -9.80 3.13 -5.84
N ALA A 34 -10.02 2.59 -4.64
CA ALA A 34 -11.15 2.96 -3.80
C ALA A 34 -11.08 4.42 -3.34
N ILE A 35 -9.91 4.88 -2.85
CA ILE A 35 -9.69 6.29 -2.47
C ILE A 35 -9.97 7.23 -3.65
N TYR A 36 -9.41 6.91 -4.82
CA TYR A 36 -9.64 7.68 -6.04
C TYR A 36 -11.12 7.73 -6.42
N THR A 37 -11.84 6.60 -6.31
CA THR A 37 -13.29 6.56 -6.57
C THR A 37 -14.05 7.48 -5.62
N PHE A 38 -13.76 7.45 -4.31
CA PHE A 38 -14.42 8.31 -3.33
C PHE A 38 -14.18 9.81 -3.59
N THR A 39 -13.00 10.20 -4.09
CA THR A 39 -12.75 11.60 -4.46
C THR A 39 -13.56 12.08 -5.67
N GLN A 40 -14.12 11.17 -6.47
CA GLN A 40 -14.95 11.52 -7.64
C GLN A 40 -16.45 11.61 -7.31
N VAL A 41 -16.88 11.17 -6.12
CA VAL A 41 -18.30 11.19 -5.73
C VAL A 41 -18.61 12.47 -4.93
N PRO A 42 -19.72 13.17 -5.19
CA PRO A 42 -20.15 14.29 -4.36
C PRO A 42 -20.27 13.86 -2.89
N ASN A 43 -19.71 14.65 -1.96
CA ASN A 43 -19.61 14.36 -0.52
C ASN A 43 -18.76 13.12 -0.14
N GLY A 44 -17.90 12.63 -1.05
CA GLY A 44 -17.03 11.48 -0.79
C GLY A 44 -15.77 11.78 0.03
N ASP A 45 -15.48 13.05 0.33
CA ASP A 45 -14.24 13.51 0.98
C ASP A 45 -13.99 12.84 2.33
N ALA A 46 -15.04 12.68 3.14
CA ALA A 46 -14.92 12.02 4.44
C ALA A 46 -14.53 10.53 4.30
N GLY A 47 -15.07 9.84 3.29
CA GLY A 47 -14.73 8.46 2.97
C GLY A 47 -13.31 8.32 2.42
N ALA A 48 -12.93 9.21 1.50
CA ALA A 48 -11.59 9.29 0.93
C ALA A 48 -10.54 9.55 2.01
N MET A 49 -10.80 10.48 2.94
CA MET A 49 -9.88 10.82 4.02
C MET A 49 -9.70 9.66 5.00
N ARG A 50 -10.79 8.97 5.39
CA ARG A 50 -10.71 7.79 6.25
C ARG A 50 -9.88 6.66 5.62
N LEU A 51 -10.12 6.35 4.36
CA LEU A 51 -9.36 5.30 3.65
C LEU A 51 -7.90 5.69 3.44
N THR A 52 -7.63 6.97 3.16
CA THR A 52 -6.27 7.50 3.06
C THR A 52 -5.50 7.31 4.37
N LEU A 53 -6.10 7.67 5.51
CA LEU A 53 -5.47 7.48 6.83
C LEU A 53 -5.19 6.00 7.12
N ILE A 54 -6.13 5.11 6.81
CA ILE A 54 -5.95 3.66 6.96
C ILE A 54 -4.80 3.17 6.06
N SER A 55 -4.74 3.62 4.81
CA SER A 55 -3.68 3.27 3.86
C SER A 55 -2.30 3.72 4.34
N ILE A 56 -2.19 4.93 4.88
CA ILE A 56 -0.95 5.45 5.49
C ILE A 56 -0.55 4.58 6.68
N ALA A 57 -1.48 4.29 7.59
CA ALA A 57 -1.21 3.47 8.77
C ALA A 57 -0.71 2.06 8.38
N ILE A 58 -1.36 1.40 7.41
CA ILE A 58 -0.95 0.10 6.89
C ILE A 58 0.44 0.18 6.25
N SER A 59 0.69 1.21 5.44
CA SER A 59 1.97 1.36 4.74
C SER A 59 3.13 1.54 5.72
N VAL A 60 2.94 2.42 6.72
CA VAL A 60 3.92 2.65 7.79
C VAL A 60 4.14 1.37 8.61
N ALA A 61 3.07 0.67 9.01
CA ALA A 61 3.17 -0.59 9.73
C ALA A 61 3.92 -1.67 8.94
N ALA A 62 3.66 -1.79 7.63
CA ALA A 62 4.34 -2.73 6.76
C ALA A 62 5.84 -2.40 6.61
N LEU A 63 6.20 -1.12 6.51
CA LEU A 63 7.60 -0.69 6.51
C LEU A 63 8.30 -1.04 7.82
N PHE A 64 7.69 -0.74 8.96
CA PHE A 64 8.25 -1.11 10.26
C PHE A 64 8.40 -2.62 10.43
N ALA A 65 7.40 -3.40 10.01
CA ALA A 65 7.47 -4.86 10.03
C ALA A 65 8.60 -5.38 9.12
N SER A 66 8.74 -4.82 7.92
CA SER A 66 9.80 -5.17 6.97
C SER A 66 11.20 -4.88 7.53
N GLU A 67 11.40 -3.71 8.13
CA GLU A 67 12.63 -3.35 8.82
C GLU A 67 12.93 -4.27 10.01
N PHE A 68 11.91 -4.61 10.80
CA PHE A 68 12.06 -5.51 11.95
C PHE A 68 12.46 -6.94 11.51
N LEU A 69 11.79 -7.48 10.48
CA LEU A 69 12.12 -8.75 9.87
C LEU A 69 13.53 -8.73 9.26
N ALA A 70 13.89 -7.68 8.54
CA ALA A 70 15.22 -7.52 7.96
C ALA A 70 16.31 -7.51 9.04
N ARG A 71 16.08 -6.85 10.17
CA ARG A 71 16.99 -6.85 11.33
C ARG A 71 17.12 -8.23 11.97
N LEU A 72 16.02 -8.97 12.10
CA LEU A 72 16.01 -10.34 12.62
C LEU A 72 16.81 -11.30 11.72
N VAL A 73 16.61 -11.22 10.41
CA VAL A 73 17.33 -12.06 9.43
C VAL A 73 18.81 -11.68 9.36
N GLY A 74 19.14 -10.39 9.37
CA GLY A 74 20.53 -9.92 9.42
C GLY A 74 21.30 -10.42 10.64
N ARG A 75 20.64 -10.49 11.81
CA ARG A 75 21.23 -11.09 13.02
C ARG A 75 21.51 -12.59 12.90
N ARG A 76 20.73 -13.34 12.13
CA ARG A 76 20.98 -14.79 11.91
C ARG A 76 22.10 -15.05 10.93
N ILE A 77 22.26 -14.20 9.91
CA ILE A 77 23.35 -14.32 8.92
C ILE A 77 24.69 -13.88 9.51
N ALA A 78 24.71 -12.92 10.45
CA ALA A 78 25.95 -12.50 11.12
C ALA A 78 26.48 -13.49 12.19
N VAL A 79 25.70 -14.50 12.55
CA VAL A 79 26.06 -15.54 13.55
C VAL A 79 26.40 -16.88 12.89
N ALA A 80 26.15 -17.03 11.59
CA ALA A 80 26.56 -18.18 10.77
C ALA A 80 27.86 -17.86 10.02
#